data_AF-A0A7T5EY18-F1
#
_entry.id   AF-A0A7T5EY18-F1
#
_cell.length_a   1.000
_cell.length_b   1.000
_cell.length_c   1.000
_cell.angle_alpha   90.00
_cell.angle_beta   90.00
_cell.angle_gamma   90.00
#
_symmetry.space_group_name_H-M   'P 1'
#
loop_
_entity.id
_entity.type
_entity.pdbx_description
1 polymer ?
#
loop_
_entity_poly.entity_id
_entity_poly.type
_entity_poly.pdbx_seq_one_letter_code
_entity_poly.pdbx_strand_id
1 'polypeptide(L)'
;MNLALFVYECQLCGTFFGVDEHMEDQAIVKCPVCESDDLEDAGSLAGMIQEAEQTGERKCRVCGCTDLQGCPEGCWWVEEDLCSSCEGTESHEELLGRENSA
;
A
#
# COMPACT_ATOMS: atom_id res chain seq x y z
N MET A 1 1.34 -24.18 -10.69
CA MET A 1 1.71 -24.04 -9.28
C MET A 1 0.94 -22.86 -8.71
N ASN A 2 -0.09 -23.11 -7.91
CA ASN A 2 -0.73 -22.07 -7.12
C ASN A 2 0.00 -22.08 -5.77
N LEU A 3 0.84 -21.08 -5.50
CA LEU A 3 1.47 -20.94 -4.19
C LEU A 3 0.45 -20.22 -3.29
N ALA A 4 -0.32 -20.98 -2.51
CA ALA A 4 -1.12 -20.39 -1.46
C ALA A 4 -0.39 -20.56 -0.12
N LEU A 5 0.02 -19.43 0.43
CA LEU A 5 0.62 -19.32 1.75
C LEU A 5 -0.50 -18.97 2.73
N PHE A 6 -0.72 -19.83 3.72
CA PHE A 6 -1.63 -19.57 4.82
C PHE A 6 -0.83 -19.03 6.00
N VAL A 7 -1.23 -17.88 6.54
CA VAL A 7 -0.57 -17.26 7.68
C VAL A 7 -1.44 -17.47 8.92
N TYR A 8 -0.84 -18.04 9.96
CA TYR A 8 -1.51 -18.28 11.25
C TYR A 8 -0.93 -17.37 12.32
N GLU A 9 -1.81 -16.86 13.20
CA GLU A 9 -1.45 -16.17 14.44
C GLU A 9 -1.77 -17.07 15.63
N CYS A 10 -0.79 -17.27 16.53
CA CYS A 10 -1.02 -17.98 17.78
C CYS A 10 -1.51 -17.03 18.88
N GLN A 11 -2.71 -17.24 19.41
CA GLN A 11 -3.29 -16.38 20.44
C GLN A 11 -2.56 -16.42 21.79
N LEU A 12 -1.77 -17.47 22.06
CA LEU A 12 -1.07 -17.63 23.33
C LEU A 12 0.26 -16.88 23.40
N CYS A 13 0.97 -16.78 22.27
CA CYS A 13 2.30 -16.16 22.23
C CYS A 13 2.43 -15.02 21.20
N GLY A 14 1.42 -14.80 20.37
CA GLY A 14 1.38 -13.74 19.36
C GLY A 14 2.33 -13.97 18.18
N THR A 15 2.83 -15.19 17.97
CA THR A 15 3.73 -15.47 16.83
C THR A 15 2.92 -15.65 15.55
N PHE A 16 3.41 -15.08 14.46
CA PHE A 16 2.89 -15.27 13.11
C PHE A 16 3.78 -16.24 12.34
N PHE A 17 3.19 -17.20 11.62
CA PHE A 17 3.96 -18.13 10.80
C PHE A 17 3.17 -18.60 9.57
N GLY A 18 3.88 -18.90 8.48
CA GLY A 18 3.30 -19.32 7.21
C GLY A 18 3.45 -20.83 6.97
N VAL A 19 2.41 -21.47 6.45
CA VAL A 19 2.43 -22.88 6.03
C VAL A 19 2.05 -22.97 4.54
N ASP A 20 2.79 -23.79 3.79
CA ASP A 20 2.53 -24.11 2.37
C ASP A 20 1.46 -25.21 2.24
N GLU A 21 0.50 -25.04 1.32
CA GLU A 21 -0.48 -26.08 1.00
C GLU A 21 0.12 -27.20 0.14
N HIS A 22 0.85 -28.14 0.76
CA HIS A 22 1.07 -29.44 0.11
C HIS A 22 0.01 -30.45 0.51
N MET A 23 -0.89 -30.65 -0.43
CA MET A 23 -2.00 -31.60 -0.47
C MET A 23 -1.56 -33.02 -0.09
N GLU A 24 -1.75 -33.40 1.18
CA GLU A 24 -2.14 -34.75 1.65
C GLU A 24 -2.30 -34.73 3.19
N ASP A 25 -3.54 -34.92 3.65
CA ASP A 25 -3.95 -35.28 5.02
C ASP A 25 -3.60 -34.35 6.20
N GLN A 26 -4.58 -33.49 6.57
CA GLN A 26 -4.84 -33.03 7.94
C GLN A 26 -3.59 -32.72 8.80
N ALA A 27 -2.69 -31.87 8.31
CA ALA A 27 -1.62 -31.35 9.16
C ALA A 27 -2.26 -30.53 10.29
N ILE A 28 -2.27 -31.10 11.50
CA ILE A 28 -2.55 -30.39 12.74
C ILE A 28 -1.44 -29.34 12.87
N VAL A 29 -1.71 -28.14 12.36
CA VAL A 29 -0.79 -27.02 12.46
C VAL A 29 -0.70 -26.65 13.94
N LYS A 30 0.51 -26.71 14.50
CA LYS A 30 0.80 -26.28 15.86
C LYS A 30 1.71 -25.07 15.84
N CYS A 31 1.54 -24.18 16.80
CA CYS A 31 2.46 -23.08 16.99
C CYS A 31 3.89 -23.61 17.19
N PRO A 32 4.90 -23.18 16.41
CA PRO A 32 6.28 -23.64 16.58
C PRO A 32 6.95 -23.12 17.86
N VAL A 33 6.31 -22.17 18.57
CA VAL A 33 6.86 -21.55 19.79
C VAL A 33 6.29 -22.19 21.05
N CYS A 34 4.97 -22.41 21.12
CA CYS A 34 4.31 -22.92 22.32
C CYS A 34 3.58 -24.26 22.13
N GLU A 35 3.64 -24.84 20.93
CA GLU A 35 3.03 -26.13 20.58
C GLU A 35 1.49 -26.20 20.76
N SER A 36 0.83 -25.07 21.00
CA SER A 36 -0.64 -24.99 21.07
C SER A 36 -1.29 -25.03 19.69
N ASP A 37 -2.50 -25.60 19.67
CA ASP A 37 -3.42 -25.67 18.55
C ASP A 37 -4.42 -24.48 18.45
N ASP A 38 -4.37 -23.53 19.39
CA ASP A 38 -5.20 -22.31 19.38
C ASP A 38 -4.63 -21.27 18.40
N LEU A 39 -4.91 -21.49 17.11
CA LEU A 39 -4.45 -20.67 15.99
C LEU A 39 -5.62 -19.96 15.30
N GLU A 40 -5.47 -18.68 15.01
CA GLU A 40 -6.39 -17.93 14.15
C GLU A 40 -5.83 -17.83 12.72
N ASP A 41 -6.73 -17.93 11.73
CA ASP A 41 -6.42 -17.69 10.32
C ASP A 41 -6.27 -16.18 10.10
N ALA A 42 -5.03 -15.71 9.94
CA ALA A 42 -4.71 -14.31 9.70
C ALA A 42 -4.87 -13.92 8.21
N GLY A 43 -5.41 -14.83 7.39
CA GLY A 43 -5.67 -14.63 5.97
C GLY A 43 -4.51 -15.09 5.09
N SER A 44 -4.80 -15.15 3.79
CA SER A 44 -3.78 -15.40 2.77
C SER A 44 -3.22 -14.07 2.26
N LEU A 45 -1.92 -13.99 2.03
CA LEU A 45 -1.26 -12.78 1.48
C LEU A 45 -1.88 -12.33 0.13
N ALA A 46 -2.61 -13.22 -0.54
CA ALA A 46 -3.42 -12.90 -1.72
C ALA A 46 -4.58 -11.91 -1.45
N GLY A 47 -4.91 -11.63 -0.18
CA GLY A 47 -6.04 -10.79 0.24
C GLY A 47 -5.68 -9.44 0.87
N MET A 48 -4.40 -9.10 1.07
CA MET A 48 -4.01 -7.89 1.84
C MET A 48 -3.45 -6.73 0.99
N ILE A 49 -3.82 -6.63 -0.30
CA ILE A 49 -3.66 -5.41 -1.10
C ILE A 49 -5.01 -5.03 -1.73
N GLN A 50 -6.05 -4.90 -0.90
CA GLN A 50 -7.29 -4.22 -1.29
C GLN A 50 -7.58 -3.22 -0.19
N GLU A 51 -7.07 -1.98 -0.35
CA GLU A 51 -7.53 -0.74 0.31
C GLU A 51 -6.47 0.39 0.33
N ALA A 52 -5.35 0.25 -0.36
CA ALA A 52 -4.40 1.36 -0.56
C ALA A 52 -4.58 2.14 -1.88
N GLU A 53 -5.53 1.75 -2.74
CA GLU A 53 -5.56 2.24 -4.14
C GLU A 53 -6.74 3.17 -4.48
N GLN A 54 -7.57 3.57 -3.52
CA GLN A 54 -8.78 4.37 -3.81
C GLN A 54 -9.10 5.43 -2.76
N THR A 55 -8.10 5.95 -2.05
CA THR A 55 -8.29 7.30 -1.50
C THR A 55 -8.29 8.23 -2.71
N GLY A 56 -9.47 8.70 -3.12
CA GLY A 56 -9.64 9.69 -4.19
C GLY A 56 -9.10 11.05 -3.78
N GLU A 57 -7.87 11.09 -3.28
CA GLU A 57 -7.18 12.31 -2.89
C GLU A 57 -6.86 13.06 -4.18
N ARG A 58 -7.54 14.19 -4.38
CA ARG A 58 -7.32 15.01 -5.56
C ARG A 58 -5.91 15.57 -5.52
N LYS A 59 -5.22 15.53 -6.66
CA LYS A 59 -3.82 15.95 -6.77
C LYS A 59 -3.67 16.89 -7.96
N CYS A 60 -2.92 17.97 -7.79
CA CYS A 60 -2.63 18.89 -8.88
C CYS A 60 -1.72 18.21 -9.89
N ARG A 61 -2.13 18.17 -11.17
CA ARG A 61 -1.39 17.56 -12.28
C ARG A 61 -0.04 18.21 -12.58
N VAL A 62 0.20 19.43 -12.07
CA VAL A 62 1.44 20.18 -12.31
C VAL A 62 2.40 20.11 -11.12
N CYS A 63 1.97 20.51 -9.92
CA CYS A 63 2.86 20.58 -8.75
C CYS A 63 2.67 19.41 -7.76
N GLY A 64 1.62 18.63 -7.92
CA GLY A 64 1.34 17.49 -7.04
C GLY A 64 0.81 17.83 -5.65
N CYS A 65 0.40 19.07 -5.37
CA CYS A 65 -0.26 19.40 -4.11
C CYS A 65 -1.57 18.61 -3.96
N THR A 66 -1.99 18.39 -2.71
CA THR A 66 -3.21 17.65 -2.34
C THR A 66 -4.04 18.47 -1.35
N ASP A 67 -5.23 17.99 -0.98
CA ASP A 67 -6.07 18.65 0.03
C ASP A 67 -5.39 18.75 1.41
N LEU A 68 -4.54 17.78 1.74
CA LEU A 68 -3.79 17.75 3.01
C LEU A 68 -2.44 18.48 2.91
N GLN A 69 -1.87 18.57 1.71
CA GLN A 69 -0.58 19.21 1.48
C GLN A 69 -0.67 20.20 0.32
N GLY A 70 -1.06 21.44 0.65
CA GLY A 70 -1.11 22.56 -0.29
C GLY A 70 0.28 23.05 -0.74
N CYS A 71 0.30 23.93 -1.74
CA CYS A 71 1.54 24.59 -2.18
C CYS A 71 2.19 25.41 -1.05
N PRO A 72 3.51 25.68 -1.10
CA PRO A 72 4.21 26.49 -0.09
C PRO A 72 3.60 27.89 0.14
N GLU A 73 3.13 28.51 -0.94
CA GLU A 73 2.47 29.83 -0.95
C GLU A 73 1.00 29.74 -0.48
N GLY A 74 0.47 28.53 -0.32
CA GLY A 74 -0.96 28.24 -0.27
C GLY A 74 -1.59 28.23 -1.67
N CYS A 75 -2.60 27.37 -1.87
CA CYS A 75 -3.35 27.30 -3.12
C CYS A 75 -4.79 26.84 -2.87
N TRP A 76 -5.66 27.01 -3.87
CA TRP A 76 -6.99 26.42 -3.90
C TRP A 76 -7.18 25.67 -5.22
N TRP A 77 -8.22 24.85 -5.29
CA TRP A 77 -8.54 24.10 -6.50
C TRP A 77 -9.32 24.95 -7.50
N VAL A 78 -8.85 24.95 -8.75
CA VAL A 78 -9.53 25.58 -9.89
C VAL A 78 -10.27 24.51 -10.70
N GLU A 79 -9.64 23.35 -10.89
CA GLU A 79 -10.22 22.18 -11.57
C GLU A 79 -10.09 20.93 -10.68
N GLU A 80 -10.64 19.79 -11.11
CA GLU A 80 -10.57 18.52 -10.38
C GLU A 80 -9.12 18.12 -10.04
N ASP A 81 -8.20 18.35 -10.97
CA ASP A 81 -6.78 18.02 -10.89
C ASP A 81 -5.86 19.24 -11.11
N LEU A 82 -6.32 20.48 -10.86
CA LEU A 82 -5.51 21.69 -11.03
C LEU A 82 -5.70 22.69 -9.89
N CYS A 83 -4.58 23.14 -9.30
CA CYS A 83 -4.59 24.20 -8.29
C CYS A 83 -4.33 25.60 -8.90
N SER A 84 -4.74 26.64 -8.18
CA SER A 84 -4.64 28.04 -8.59
C SER A 84 -3.22 28.53 -8.80
N SER A 85 -2.26 27.95 -8.09
CA SER A 85 -0.85 28.25 -8.29
C SER A 85 -0.31 27.75 -9.64
N CYS A 86 -1.02 26.82 -10.30
CA CYS A 86 -0.64 26.22 -11.57
C CYS A 86 -1.61 26.60 -12.71
N GLU A 87 -2.60 27.44 -12.43
CA GLU A 87 -3.49 27.99 -13.44
C GLU A 87 -2.67 28.73 -14.51
N GLY A 88 -2.84 28.37 -15.78
CA GLY A 88 -2.06 28.93 -16.90
C GLY A 88 -0.65 28.35 -17.07
N THR A 89 -0.26 27.34 -16.28
CA THR A 89 1.00 26.62 -16.45
C THR A 89 0.72 25.26 -17.09
N GLU A 90 0.98 25.14 -18.39
CA GLU A 90 0.95 23.83 -19.05
C GLU A 90 2.19 23.03 -18.62
N SER A 91 1.98 21.75 -18.27
CA SER A 91 2.91 20.82 -17.63
C SER A 91 4.38 20.95 -18.07
N HIS A 92 5.23 21.47 -17.19
CA HIS A 92 6.65 21.68 -17.48
C HIS A 92 7.50 20.43 -17.16
N GLU A 93 7.20 19.30 -17.78
CA GLU A 93 7.99 18.04 -17.67
C GLU A 93 9.21 17.96 -18.61
N GLU A 94 9.64 19.06 -19.24
CA GLU A 94 10.77 19.07 -20.18
C GLU A 94 12.05 19.82 -19.74
N LEU A 95 12.12 20.44 -18.54
CA LEU A 95 13.33 21.18 -18.11
C LEU A 95 14.18 20.52 -17.02
N LEU A 96 13.68 19.54 -16.26
CA LEU A 96 14.48 18.87 -15.22
C LEU A 96 15.47 17.81 -15.76
N GLY A 97 15.71 17.78 -17.08
CA GLY A 97 16.79 17.04 -17.71
C GLY A 97 18.04 17.87 -18.04
N ARG A 98 18.06 19.18 -17.76
CA ARG A 98 19.11 20.10 -18.26
C ARG A 98 19.99 20.76 -17.20
N GLU A 99 19.71 20.57 -15.92
CA GLU A 99 20.53 21.11 -14.82
C GLU A 99 21.47 20.05 -14.23
N ASN A 100 22.36 19.52 -15.08
CA ASN A 100 23.61 18.86 -14.66
C ASN A 100 24.73 19.18 -15.67
N SER A 101 24.95 20.47 -15.88
CA SER A 101 26.14 20.98 -16.58
C SER A 101 26.59 22.25 -15.88
N ALA A 102 27.28 22.08 -14.75
CA ALA A 102 28.21 23.04 -14.17
C ALA A 102 29.41 22.27 -13.61
#